data_AF-A0A9W3BQ69-F1
#
_entry.id   AF-A0A9W3BQ69-F1
#
_cell.length_a   1.000
_cell.length_b   1.000
_cell.length_c   1.000
_cell.angle_alpha   90.00
_cell.angle_beta   90.00
_cell.angle_gamma   90.00
#
_symmetry.space_group_name_H-M   'P 1'
#
loop_
_entity.id
_entity.type
_entity.pdbx_description
1 polymer ?
#
loop_
_entity_poly.entity_id
_entity_poly.type
_entity_poly.pdbx_seq_one_letter_code
_entity_poly.pdbx_strand_id
1 'polypeptide(L)'
;MKEQSGFPKLTEEAGFPKLMEQAGFPKLMEEAGFPKLMEQAGFPKLTEKAGFPKLTEEAGFPKLTEESGFPKLTEESGFPKLTEEAGFPKLTEEAGFPKLKEQSGFQKLTEEAGFPKLTEEAGFPKFKEQSSFPKLAEEAGFPKLTEQAGFPKLTEEAGFPKLTEEAGFSKLKEQSGFPKLIPCIK
;
A
#
# COMPACT_ATOMS: atom_id res chain seq x y z
N MET A 1 25.22 14.11 7.39
CA MET A 1 25.04 14.88 6.15
C MET A 1 25.99 14.33 5.11
N LYS A 2 25.44 13.64 4.11
CA LYS A 2 26.12 13.38 2.85
C LYS A 2 25.01 13.31 1.82
N GLU A 3 24.86 14.37 1.04
CA GLU A 3 24.20 14.29 -0.26
C GLU A 3 25.05 13.33 -1.08
N GLN A 4 24.57 12.10 -1.22
CA GLN A 4 25.12 11.15 -2.17
C GLN A 4 23.95 10.61 -2.97
N SER A 5 24.04 10.72 -4.28
CA SER A 5 23.36 9.78 -5.14
C SER A 5 24.02 8.42 -4.93
N GLY A 6 23.24 7.44 -4.50
CA GLY A 6 23.76 6.20 -3.95
C GLY A 6 23.09 4.94 -4.49
N PHE A 7 23.86 3.87 -4.52
CA PHE A 7 23.36 2.50 -4.63
C PHE A 7 23.75 1.71 -3.37
N PRO A 8 23.44 2.19 -2.15
CA PRO A 8 23.88 1.49 -0.95
C PRO A 8 23.21 0.12 -0.90
N LYS A 9 24.02 -0.90 -0.68
CA LYS A 9 23.55 -2.27 -0.44
C LYS A 9 23.88 -2.64 0.99
N LEU A 10 22.85 -2.84 1.81
CA LEU A 10 22.97 -3.25 3.20
C LEU A 10 22.33 -4.63 3.37
N THR A 11 22.99 -5.46 4.17
CA THR A 11 22.49 -6.77 4.56
C THR A 11 22.86 -6.98 6.01
N GLU A 12 21.87 -7.00 6.89
CA GLU A 12 22.07 -7.08 8.34
C GLU A 12 21.12 -8.13 8.93
N GLU A 13 21.52 -8.78 10.03
CA GLU A 13 20.62 -9.69 10.76
C GLU A 13 19.57 -8.89 11.53
N ALA A 14 19.98 -7.81 12.18
CA ALA A 14 19.05 -6.86 12.78
C ALA A 14 19.56 -5.43 12.64
N GLY A 15 18.68 -4.51 12.24
CA GLY A 15 19.09 -3.18 11.81
C GLY A 15 18.08 -2.06 12.12
N PHE A 16 18.64 -0.86 12.24
CA PHE A 16 17.88 0.41 12.28
C PHE A 16 18.50 1.43 11.30
N PRO A 17 18.77 1.06 10.05
CA PRO A 17 19.48 1.94 9.13
C PRO A 17 18.63 3.17 8.84
N LYS A 18 19.31 4.31 8.77
CA LYS A 18 18.70 5.58 8.39
C LYS A 18 19.41 6.14 7.17
N LEU A 19 18.70 6.18 6.06
CA LEU A 19 19.18 6.75 4.81
C LEU A 19 18.41 8.02 4.48
N MET A 20 19.12 9.00 3.93
CA MET A 20 18.55 10.21 3.38
C MET A 20 19.32 10.53 2.11
N GLU A 21 18.67 10.43 0.97
CA GLU A 21 19.28 10.67 -0.34
C GLU A 21 18.44 11.65 -1.17
N GLN A 22 19.09 12.41 -2.05
CA GLN A 22 18.35 13.22 -3.01
C GLN A 22 17.81 12.32 -4.13
N ALA A 23 18.64 11.42 -4.64
CA ALA A 23 18.20 10.42 -5.61
C ALA A 23 18.92 9.10 -5.36
N GLY A 24 18.17 8.00 -5.27
CA GLY A 24 18.70 6.75 -4.72
C GLY A 24 18.09 5.48 -5.29
N PHE A 25 18.88 4.40 -5.20
CA PHE A 25 18.43 3.04 -5.48
C PHE A 25 18.90 2.09 -4.37
N PRO A 26 18.60 2.37 -3.09
CA PRO A 26 19.11 1.57 -2.00
C PRO A 26 18.50 0.17 -2.03
N LYS A 27 19.32 -0.80 -1.65
CA LYS A 27 18.89 -2.18 -1.46
C LYS A 27 19.19 -2.63 -0.04
N LEU A 28 18.15 -2.85 0.74
CA LEU A 28 18.24 -3.36 2.10
C LEU A 28 17.64 -4.75 2.18
N MET A 29 18.32 -5.63 2.92
CA MET A 29 17.86 -6.96 3.25
C MET A 29 18.13 -7.20 4.73
N GLU A 30 17.08 -7.39 5.52
CA GLU A 30 17.19 -7.60 6.97
C GLU A 30 16.40 -8.84 7.41
N GLU A 31 16.87 -9.56 8.42
CA GLU A 31 16.03 -10.57 9.07
C GLU A 31 15.02 -9.87 10.00
N ALA A 32 15.48 -8.91 10.80
CA ALA A 32 14.63 -8.10 11.67
C ALA A 32 14.98 -6.60 11.62
N GLY A 33 14.08 -5.74 11.14
CA GLY A 33 14.44 -4.37 10.76
C GLY A 33 13.47 -3.25 11.11
N PHE A 34 14.02 -2.05 11.29
CA PHE A 34 13.27 -0.79 11.39
C PHE A 34 13.90 0.30 10.50
N PRO A 35 14.09 0.05 9.20
CA PRO A 35 14.77 0.98 8.32
C PRO A 35 13.93 2.24 8.15
N LYS A 36 14.63 3.38 8.11
CA LYS A 36 14.03 4.67 7.81
C LYS A 36 14.71 5.28 6.60
N LEU A 37 13.95 5.43 5.54
CA LEU A 37 14.43 5.95 4.27
C LEU A 37 13.65 7.22 3.90
N MET A 38 14.37 8.24 3.46
CA MET A 38 13.79 9.48 2.96
C MET A 38 14.50 9.84 1.66
N GLU A 39 13.76 9.90 0.55
CA GLU A 39 14.31 10.20 -0.77
C GLU A 39 13.53 11.31 -1.46
N GLN A 40 14.22 12.13 -2.26
CA GLN A 40 13.50 13.03 -3.16
C GLN A 40 13.02 12.23 -4.39
N ALA A 41 13.92 11.49 -5.03
CA ALA A 41 13.60 10.64 -6.17
C ALA A 41 14.18 9.22 -6.03
N GLY A 42 13.33 8.21 -5.91
CA GLY A 42 13.75 6.91 -5.37
C GLY A 42 13.26 5.66 -6.08
N PHE A 43 14.07 4.60 -5.99
CA PHE A 43 13.68 3.23 -6.33
C PHE A 43 14.18 2.23 -5.29
N PRO A 44 13.86 2.40 -4.00
CA PRO A 44 14.37 1.55 -2.95
C PRO A 44 13.79 0.14 -3.08
N LYS A 45 14.63 -0.83 -2.70
CA LYS A 45 14.26 -2.24 -2.61
C LYS A 45 14.55 -2.70 -1.19
N LEU A 46 13.50 -3.08 -0.49
CA LEU A 46 13.60 -3.54 0.87
C LEU A 46 13.00 -4.94 0.98
N THR A 47 13.71 -5.83 1.66
CA THR A 47 13.27 -7.21 1.90
C THR A 47 13.52 -7.53 3.36
N GLU A 48 12.47 -7.84 4.10
CA GLU A 48 12.57 -8.17 5.53
C GLU A 48 11.79 -9.45 5.86
N LYS A 49 12.23 -10.21 6.87
CA LYS A 49 11.36 -11.24 7.45
C LYS A 49 10.44 -10.67 8.50
N ALA A 50 10.96 -9.81 9.37
CA ALA A 50 10.17 -9.12 10.38
C ALA A 50 10.54 -7.65 10.40
N GLY A 51 9.58 -6.73 10.25
CA GLY A 51 9.97 -5.33 10.33
C GLY A 51 8.90 -4.25 10.32
N PHE A 52 9.40 -3.03 10.42
CA PHE A 52 8.59 -1.81 10.51
C PHE A 52 9.21 -0.69 9.66
N PRO A 53 9.38 -0.90 8.35
CA PRO A 53 10.05 0.07 7.52
C PRO A 53 9.22 1.35 7.41
N LYS A 54 9.93 2.47 7.37
CA LYS A 54 9.37 3.79 7.13
C LYS A 54 10.03 4.40 5.92
N LEU A 55 9.25 4.58 4.87
CA LEU A 55 9.68 5.17 3.63
C LEU A 55 8.89 6.45 3.34
N THR A 56 9.60 7.50 2.94
CA THR A 56 9.02 8.78 2.51
C THR A 56 9.71 9.22 1.23
N GLU A 57 8.94 9.39 0.15
CA GLU A 57 9.47 9.83 -1.14
C GLU A 57 8.64 10.98 -1.74
N GLU A 58 9.28 11.92 -2.43
CA GLU A 58 8.57 12.92 -3.27
C GLU A 58 8.16 12.26 -4.60
N ALA A 59 9.07 11.51 -5.22
CA ALA A 59 8.79 10.76 -6.44
C ALA A 59 9.48 9.38 -6.41
N GLY A 60 8.75 8.28 -6.63
CA GLY A 60 9.45 7.00 -6.70
C GLY A 60 8.66 5.74 -7.00
N PHE A 61 9.39 4.63 -6.91
CA PHE A 61 8.92 3.29 -7.28
C PHE A 61 9.42 2.25 -6.28
N PRO A 62 9.05 2.37 -5.00
CA PRO A 62 9.59 1.48 -3.99
C PRO A 62 9.05 0.08 -4.14
N LYS A 63 9.91 -0.87 -3.77
CA LYS A 63 9.57 -2.30 -3.73
C LYS A 63 9.87 -2.81 -2.34
N LEU A 64 8.83 -3.29 -1.70
CA LEU A 64 8.88 -3.82 -0.36
C LEU A 64 8.35 -5.25 -0.34
N THR A 65 9.09 -6.13 0.32
CA THR A 65 8.70 -7.52 0.52
C THR A 65 8.94 -7.89 1.97
N GLU A 66 7.88 -8.27 2.66
CA GLU A 66 7.90 -8.62 4.08
C GLU A 66 7.23 -9.98 4.31
N GLU A 67 7.82 -10.83 5.15
CA GLU A 67 7.12 -12.01 5.67
C GLU A 67 6.15 -11.59 6.79
N SER A 68 6.60 -10.71 7.69
CA SER A 68 5.77 -10.12 8.72
C SER A 68 6.12 -8.66 9.01
N GLY A 69 5.13 -7.77 9.09
CA GLY A 69 5.46 -6.40 9.48
C GLY A 69 4.37 -5.34 9.48
N PHE A 70 4.84 -4.10 9.53
CA PHE A 70 4.01 -2.91 9.67
C PHE A 70 4.58 -1.74 8.85
N PRO A 71 4.67 -1.91 7.52
CA PRO A 71 5.28 -0.90 6.68
C PRO A 71 4.49 0.39 6.65
N LYS A 72 5.22 1.50 6.64
CA LYS A 72 4.65 2.84 6.47
C LYS A 72 5.31 3.51 5.28
N LEU A 73 4.48 3.83 4.31
CA LEU A 73 4.90 4.46 3.08
C LEU A 73 4.13 5.77 2.87
N THR A 74 4.85 6.81 2.50
CA THR A 74 4.28 8.11 2.17
C THR A 74 4.95 8.62 0.90
N GLU A 75 4.15 8.84 -0.13
CA GLU A 75 4.61 9.29 -1.44
C GLU A 75 3.78 10.49 -1.92
N GLU A 76 4.44 11.49 -2.50
CA GLU A 76 3.73 12.53 -3.25
C GLU A 76 3.37 12.00 -4.65
N SER A 77 4.31 11.35 -5.33
CA SER A 77 4.05 10.71 -6.62
C SER A 77 4.74 9.36 -6.78
N GLY A 78 4.02 8.32 -7.19
CA GLY A 78 4.71 7.05 -7.38
C GLY A 78 3.92 5.81 -7.79
N PHE A 79 4.63 4.69 -7.66
CA PHE A 79 4.18 3.36 -8.08
C PHE A 79 4.67 2.29 -7.10
N PRO A 80 4.28 2.37 -5.83
CA PRO A 80 4.76 1.46 -4.83
C PRO A 80 4.29 0.03 -5.09
N LYS A 81 5.17 -0.91 -4.77
CA LYS A 81 4.87 -2.34 -4.79
C LYS A 81 5.15 -2.92 -3.42
N LEU A 82 4.11 -3.38 -2.77
CA LEU A 82 4.17 -4.07 -1.50
C LEU A 82 3.77 -5.52 -1.68
N THR A 83 4.52 -6.43 -1.08
CA THR A 83 4.13 -7.83 -0.94
C THR A 83 4.38 -8.24 0.49
N GLU A 84 3.34 -8.71 1.17
CA GLU A 84 3.38 -9.06 2.58
C GLU A 84 2.68 -10.41 2.81
N GLU A 85 3.23 -11.28 3.65
CA GLU A 85 2.53 -12.50 4.06
C GLU A 85 1.61 -12.21 5.25
N ALA A 86 2.10 -11.51 6.28
CA ALA A 86 1.27 -11.09 7.40
C ALA A 86 1.57 -9.67 7.90
N GLY A 87 0.60 -8.75 7.87
CA GLY A 87 0.79 -7.52 8.62
C GLY A 87 -0.22 -6.40 8.45
N PHE A 88 0.31 -5.17 8.51
CA PHE A 88 -0.48 -3.96 8.70
C PHE A 88 0.05 -2.77 7.89
N PRO A 89 0.05 -2.86 6.55
CA PRO A 89 0.62 -1.82 5.72
C PRO A 89 -0.20 -0.53 5.80
N LYS A 90 0.52 0.59 5.84
CA LYS A 90 -0.05 1.94 5.78
C LYS A 90 0.58 2.69 4.62
N LEU A 91 -0.23 2.97 3.62
CA LEU A 91 0.17 3.75 2.46
C LEU A 91 -0.64 5.06 2.40
N THR A 92 0.08 6.16 2.22
CA THR A 92 -0.49 7.47 1.89
C THR A 92 0.16 7.94 0.60
N GLU A 93 -0.64 8.27 -0.40
CA GLU A 93 -0.16 8.70 -1.71
C GLU A 93 -0.99 9.90 -2.22
N GLU A 94 -0.35 10.94 -2.74
CA GLU A 94 -1.08 12.04 -3.40
C GLU A 94 -1.46 11.64 -4.82
N ALA A 95 -0.50 11.15 -5.61
CA ALA A 95 -0.76 10.66 -6.97
C ALA A 95 -0.04 9.35 -7.30
N GLY A 96 -0.76 8.29 -7.67
CA GLY A 96 -0.05 7.10 -8.17
C GLY A 96 -0.83 5.84 -8.49
N PHE A 97 -0.09 4.73 -8.43
CA PHE A 97 -0.55 3.42 -8.91
C PHE A 97 -0.05 2.30 -7.99
N PRO A 98 -0.49 2.29 -6.73
CA PRO A 98 0.03 1.34 -5.76
C PRO A 98 -0.43 -0.08 -6.10
N LYS A 99 0.46 -1.04 -5.85
CA LYS A 99 0.18 -2.47 -5.98
C LYS A 99 0.49 -3.14 -4.65
N LEU A 100 -0.57 -3.55 -3.96
CA LEU A 100 -0.45 -4.23 -2.68
C LEU A 100 -0.92 -5.68 -2.85
N LYS A 101 -0.10 -6.63 -2.39
CA LYS A 101 -0.47 -8.03 -2.28
C LYS A 101 -0.23 -8.48 -0.85
N GLU A 102 -1.25 -9.00 -0.20
CA GLU A 102 -1.15 -9.51 1.17
C GLU A 102 -1.81 -10.88 1.29
N GLN A 103 -1.25 -11.79 2.10
CA GLN A 103 -1.98 -13.01 2.44
C GLN A 103 -2.90 -12.79 3.64
N SER A 104 -2.41 -12.16 4.69
CA SER A 104 -3.24 -11.89 5.88
C SER A 104 -2.96 -10.56 6.53
N GLY A 105 -3.99 -9.77 6.86
CA GLY A 105 -3.75 -8.58 7.68
C GLY A 105 -4.78 -7.46 7.61
N PHE A 106 -4.29 -6.24 7.83
CA PHE A 106 -5.08 -5.02 7.82
C PHE A 106 -4.39 -3.93 7.01
N GLN A 107 -4.94 -3.62 5.85
CA GLN A 107 -4.39 -2.57 5.01
C GLN A 107 -5.06 -1.24 5.29
N LYS A 108 -4.27 -0.16 5.28
CA LYS A 108 -4.81 1.19 5.18
C LYS A 108 -4.15 1.91 4.03
N LEU A 109 -4.96 2.28 3.04
CA LEU A 109 -4.56 3.13 1.93
C LEU A 109 -5.35 4.44 1.98
N THR A 110 -4.65 5.54 1.78
CA THR A 110 -5.24 6.87 1.55
C THR A 110 -4.61 7.44 0.29
N GLU A 111 -5.43 7.71 -0.71
CA GLU A 111 -4.97 8.16 -2.03
C GLU A 111 -5.80 9.36 -2.48
N GLU A 112 -5.14 10.44 -2.93
CA GLU A 112 -5.87 11.56 -3.52
C GLU A 112 -6.24 11.26 -4.98
N ALA A 113 -5.29 10.83 -5.80
CA ALA A 113 -5.56 10.49 -7.19
C ALA A 113 -4.81 9.24 -7.65
N GLY A 114 -5.52 8.31 -8.31
CA GLY A 114 -4.84 7.23 -9.02
C GLY A 114 -5.58 5.90 -9.13
N PHE A 115 -4.82 4.82 -9.24
CA PHE A 115 -5.32 3.52 -9.69
C PHE A 115 -4.76 2.37 -8.85
N PRO A 116 -5.20 2.26 -7.59
CA PRO A 116 -4.71 1.24 -6.69
C PRO A 116 -5.17 -0.15 -7.15
N LYS A 117 -4.26 -1.12 -7.01
CA LYS A 117 -4.52 -2.54 -7.24
C LYS A 117 -4.17 -3.33 -6.01
N LEU A 118 -5.14 -4.09 -5.55
CA LEU A 118 -5.02 -4.82 -4.31
C LEU A 118 -5.50 -6.25 -4.46
N THR A 119 -4.74 -7.15 -3.85
CA THR A 119 -5.08 -8.57 -3.79
C THR A 119 -4.80 -9.05 -2.39
N GLU A 120 -5.83 -9.54 -1.72
CA GLU A 120 -5.77 -9.99 -0.34
C GLU A 120 -6.41 -11.38 -0.24
N GLU A 121 -5.75 -12.32 0.43
CA GLU A 121 -6.33 -13.65 0.69
C GLU A 121 -7.27 -13.56 1.90
N ALA A 122 -6.84 -12.95 3.00
CA ALA A 122 -7.67 -12.74 4.18
C ALA A 122 -7.43 -11.39 4.87
N GLY A 123 -8.46 -10.55 5.06
CA GLY A 123 -8.31 -9.45 6.01
C GLY A 123 -9.35 -8.33 6.00
N PHE A 124 -8.86 -7.11 6.22
CA PHE A 124 -9.68 -5.96 6.59
C PHE A 124 -9.15 -4.66 5.97
N PRO A 125 -9.17 -4.55 4.64
CA PRO A 125 -8.58 -3.39 4.00
C PRO A 125 -9.49 -2.16 4.15
N LYS A 126 -8.87 -1.01 4.41
CA LYS A 126 -9.54 0.28 4.57
C LYS A 126 -8.96 1.32 3.62
N PHE A 127 -9.82 1.77 2.72
CA PHE A 127 -9.51 2.74 1.68
C PHE A 127 -10.24 4.05 1.92
N LYS A 128 -9.50 5.15 1.73
CA LYS A 128 -10.06 6.48 1.59
C LYS A 128 -9.46 7.11 0.35
N GLU A 129 -10.30 7.33 -0.66
CA GLU A 129 -9.85 7.80 -1.96
C GLU A 129 -10.66 9.02 -2.41
N GLN A 130 -10.01 9.96 -3.11
CA GLN A 130 -10.68 11.18 -3.60
C GLN A 130 -11.03 11.10 -5.08
N SER A 131 -10.11 10.72 -5.95
CA SER A 131 -10.30 10.66 -7.41
C SER A 131 -9.59 9.44 -8.01
N SER A 132 -10.26 8.30 -8.02
CA SER A 132 -9.59 7.00 -8.12
C SER A 132 -10.33 5.94 -8.92
N PHE A 133 -9.62 4.84 -9.20
CA PHE A 133 -10.17 3.67 -9.89
C PHE A 133 -9.65 2.39 -9.25
N PRO A 134 -10.03 2.10 -7.98
CA PRO A 134 -9.47 0.99 -7.25
C PRO A 134 -9.92 -0.35 -7.86
N LYS A 135 -8.99 -1.30 -7.87
CA LYS A 135 -9.28 -2.71 -8.16
C LYS A 135 -8.91 -3.53 -6.94
N LEU A 136 -9.94 -4.06 -6.28
CA LEU A 136 -9.81 -4.92 -5.11
C LEU A 136 -10.26 -6.34 -5.48
N ALA A 137 -9.41 -7.31 -5.16
CA ALA A 137 -9.72 -8.72 -5.17
C ALA A 137 -9.44 -9.30 -3.79
N GLU A 138 -10.44 -9.90 -3.16
CA GLU A 138 -10.35 -10.45 -1.81
C GLU A 138 -10.97 -11.84 -1.78
N GLU A 139 -10.27 -12.84 -1.21
CA GLU A 139 -10.88 -14.16 -0.99
C GLU A 139 -11.77 -14.15 0.26
N ALA A 140 -11.28 -13.63 1.38
CA ALA A 140 -12.04 -13.53 2.62
C ALA A 140 -11.84 -12.21 3.37
N GLY A 141 -12.91 -11.47 3.69
CA GLY A 141 -12.79 -10.40 4.69
C GLY A 141 -13.84 -9.30 4.69
N PHE A 142 -13.41 -8.09 5.02
CA PHE A 142 -14.31 -6.97 5.35
C PHE A 142 -13.80 -5.65 4.79
N PRO A 143 -13.80 -5.49 3.45
CA PRO A 143 -13.26 -4.31 2.83
C PRO A 143 -14.15 -3.09 3.12
N LYS A 144 -13.50 -1.98 3.46
CA LYS A 144 -14.16 -0.68 3.63
C LYS A 144 -13.56 0.34 2.68
N LEU A 145 -14.33 0.72 1.66
CA LEU A 145 -13.98 1.78 0.71
C LEU A 145 -14.84 3.01 0.95
N THR A 146 -14.19 4.16 1.00
CA THR A 146 -14.82 5.48 0.97
C THR A 146 -14.19 6.28 -0.14
N GLU A 147 -15.00 6.63 -1.15
CA GLU A 147 -14.54 7.30 -2.35
C GLU A 147 -15.36 8.56 -2.61
N GLN A 148 -14.70 9.68 -2.94
CA GLN A 148 -15.40 10.90 -3.33
C GLN A 148 -15.79 10.88 -4.81
N ALA A 149 -14.87 10.52 -5.70
CA ALA A 149 -15.11 10.41 -7.13
C ALA A 149 -14.36 9.21 -7.72
N GLY A 150 -15.06 8.31 -8.44
CA GLY A 150 -14.37 7.28 -9.21
C GLY A 150 -15.16 6.04 -9.59
N PHE A 151 -14.45 4.95 -9.89
CA PHE A 151 -15.05 3.73 -10.44
C PHE A 151 -14.42 2.47 -9.84
N PRO A 152 -14.84 2.11 -8.62
CA PRO A 152 -14.26 0.99 -7.91
C PRO A 152 -14.72 -0.33 -8.50
N LYS A 153 -13.80 -1.29 -8.56
CA LYS A 153 -14.05 -2.68 -8.95
C LYS A 153 -13.68 -3.58 -7.80
N LEU A 154 -14.69 -4.18 -7.19
CA LEU A 154 -14.52 -5.10 -6.07
C LEU A 154 -14.94 -6.52 -6.49
N THR A 155 -14.05 -7.47 -6.27
CA THR A 155 -14.32 -8.90 -6.43
C THR A 155 -14.04 -9.58 -5.11
N GLU A 156 -15.05 -10.24 -4.54
CA GLU A 156 -14.97 -10.89 -3.24
C GLU A 156 -15.53 -12.31 -3.31
N GLU A 157 -14.86 -13.26 -2.68
CA GLU A 157 -15.39 -14.63 -2.56
C GLU A 157 -16.25 -14.78 -1.30
N ALA A 158 -15.76 -14.35 -0.14
CA ALA A 158 -16.46 -14.42 1.13
C ALA A 158 -16.28 -13.16 1.99
N GLY A 159 -17.37 -12.48 2.36
CA GLY A 159 -17.27 -11.44 3.39
C GLY A 159 -18.36 -10.37 3.36
N PHE A 160 -18.01 -9.15 3.78
CA PHE A 160 -18.97 -8.06 3.98
C PHE A 160 -18.39 -6.71 3.52
N PRO A 161 -18.48 -6.40 2.23
CA PRO A 161 -17.95 -5.16 1.70
C PRO A 161 -18.83 -3.97 2.12
N LYS A 162 -18.17 -2.89 2.56
CA LYS A 162 -18.81 -1.60 2.81
C LYS A 162 -18.27 -0.55 1.86
N LEU A 163 -19.10 -0.12 0.92
CA LEU A 163 -18.78 0.92 -0.05
C LEU A 163 -19.58 2.19 0.24
N THR A 164 -18.89 3.32 0.27
CA THR A 164 -19.49 4.65 0.39
C THR A 164 -18.91 5.53 -0.71
N GLU A 165 -19.77 6.00 -1.61
CA GLU A 165 -19.38 6.76 -2.80
C GLU A 165 -20.18 8.08 -2.86
N GLU A 166 -19.51 9.21 -3.09
CA GLU A 166 -20.17 10.50 -3.34
C GLU A 166 -20.50 10.73 -4.82
N ALA A 167 -19.61 10.35 -5.73
CA ALA A 167 -19.84 10.38 -7.16
C ALA A 167 -19.11 9.22 -7.84
N GLY A 168 -19.76 8.52 -8.77
CA GLY A 168 -19.13 7.38 -9.44
C GLY A 168 -20.05 6.23 -9.75
N PHE A 169 -19.46 5.15 -10.29
CA PHE A 169 -20.14 3.88 -10.48
C PHE A 169 -19.28 2.74 -9.95
N SER A 170 -19.88 2.00 -9.03
CA SER A 170 -19.31 0.80 -8.43
C SER A 170 -19.58 -0.45 -9.26
N LYS A 171 -18.59 -1.32 -9.43
CA LYS A 171 -18.80 -2.70 -9.90
C LYS A 171 -18.41 -3.69 -8.83
N LEU A 172 -19.40 -4.37 -8.29
CA LEU A 172 -19.25 -5.42 -7.29
C LEU A 172 -19.52 -6.80 -7.90
N LYS A 173 -18.62 -7.77 -7.64
CA LYS A 173 -18.83 -9.20 -7.88
C LYS A 173 -18.56 -9.95 -6.59
N GLU A 174 -19.56 -10.67 -6.09
CA GLU A 174 -19.47 -11.38 -4.81
C GLU A 174 -19.96 -12.82 -5.00
N GLN A 175 -19.27 -13.81 -4.43
CA GLN A 175 -19.75 -15.20 -4.42
C GLN A 175 -20.59 -15.52 -3.18
N SER A 176 -20.18 -15.01 -2.01
CA SER A 176 -20.89 -15.22 -0.73
C SER A 176 -20.70 -14.05 0.23
N GLY A 177 -21.80 -13.58 0.83
CA GLY A 177 -21.79 -12.44 1.75
C GLY A 177 -22.95 -11.46 1.55
N PHE A 178 -22.94 -10.34 2.27
CA PHE A 178 -23.94 -9.27 2.14
C PHE A 178 -23.27 -7.90 1.96
N PRO A 179 -23.41 -7.27 0.78
CA PRO A 179 -22.81 -5.97 0.54
C PRO A 179 -23.63 -4.85 1.16
N LYS A 180 -22.94 -3.86 1.75
CA LYS A 180 -23.55 -2.59 2.16
C LYS A 180 -23.06 -1.46 1.26
N LEU A 181 -23.90 -1.08 0.30
CA LEU A 181 -23.68 0.06 -0.59
C LEU A 181 -24.41 1.28 -0.05
N ILE A 182 -23.69 2.38 0.15
CA ILE A 182 -24.25 3.69 0.52
C ILE A 182 -23.90 4.68 -0.59
N PRO A 183 -24.70 4.74 -1.68
CA PRO A 183 -24.56 5.79 -2.69
C PRO A 183 -25.07 7.11 -2.13
N CYS A 184 -24.26 8.16 -2.18
CA CYS A 184 -24.70 9.53 -1.89
C CYS A 184 -25.07 10.20 -3.21
N ILE A 185 -26.34 10.11 -3.60
CA ILE A 185 -26.85 10.81 -4.79
C ILE A 185 -27.00 12.30 -4.43
N LYS A 186 -26.15 13.17 -5.01
CA LYS A 186 -26.39 14.61 -5.07
C LYS A 186 -26.93 15.00 -6.44
#